data_AF-A0ABD1EZA4-F1
#
_entry.id   AF-A0ABD1EZA4-F1
#
_cell.length_a   1.000
_cell.length_b   1.000
_cell.length_c   1.000
_cell.angle_alpha   90.00
_cell.angle_beta   90.00
_cell.angle_gamma   90.00
#
_symmetry.space_group_name_H-M   'P 1'
#
loop_
_entity.id
_entity.type
_entity.pdbx_description
1 polymer ?
#
loop_
_entity_poly.entity_id
_entity_poly.type
_entity_poly.pdbx_seq_one_letter_code
_entity_poly.pdbx_strand_id
1 'polypeptide(L)'
;MFSLITKSRSVNDWNKISKTLIALSSQAAPIEKSVKTKDTIRKQILEYRHVYPEFLPDPKIEFRNSIREKLERSDMVARRMQIDIPEFYVGSILAVTSSDRHTPGKTQRFVGICIKREKCGLRASFILRNVIDHQGIEIMYNMYDPTLQKVEVLRLEKRLDDELLYLRDALPEYSTFDVNMDTEILPEGTPVPVNNIKVKLKPRPWLERWERKHLKGVQDLGLPERFYERAKELDTPWEKYDLMKEYMRTIPEEEQLEIYGEVQSELHKLELQRKKIRRKRVFVKPTKLA
;
A
#
# COMPACT_ATOMS: atom_id res chain seq x y z
N MET A 1 -19.77 71.00 -45.16
CA MET A 1 -20.65 70.69 -44.01
C MET A 1 -20.92 69.19 -44.00
N PHE A 2 -20.26 68.45 -43.09
CA PHE A 2 -20.44 67.02 -42.89
C PHE A 2 -21.60 66.75 -41.91
N SER A 3 -22.44 65.72 -42.15
CA SER A 3 -23.36 65.17 -41.14
C SER A 3 -23.14 63.68 -40.94
N LEU A 4 -22.91 63.27 -39.68
CA LEU A 4 -22.73 61.90 -39.23
C LEU A 4 -24.10 61.22 -39.00
N ILE A 5 -24.29 60.01 -39.55
CA ILE A 5 -25.44 59.13 -39.30
C ILE A 5 -25.00 58.05 -38.31
N THR A 6 -25.58 58.03 -37.11
CA THR A 6 -25.40 56.97 -36.12
C THR A 6 -26.59 56.00 -36.17
N LYS A 7 -26.33 54.73 -36.52
CA LYS A 7 -27.32 53.64 -36.41
C LYS A 7 -27.18 52.97 -35.04
N SER A 8 -28.23 53.08 -34.22
CA SER A 8 -28.35 52.36 -32.95
C SER A 8 -28.56 50.86 -33.20
N ARG A 9 -27.73 50.01 -32.59
CA ARG A 9 -27.95 48.54 -32.53
C ARG A 9 -29.06 48.25 -31.52
N SER A 10 -30.04 47.45 -31.94
CA SER A 10 -31.23 47.14 -31.13
C SER A 10 -30.92 46.22 -29.95
N VAL A 11 -31.63 46.43 -28.84
CA VAL A 11 -31.56 45.68 -27.58
C VAL A 11 -31.88 44.17 -27.72
N ASN A 12 -32.40 43.74 -28.88
CA ASN A 12 -32.80 42.35 -29.12
C ASN A 12 -31.63 41.38 -29.39
N ASP A 13 -30.42 41.88 -29.67
CA ASP A 13 -29.25 41.01 -29.89
C ASP A 13 -28.63 40.49 -28.57
N TRP A 14 -28.74 41.27 -27.48
CA TRP A 14 -28.22 40.89 -26.16
C TRP A 14 -29.00 39.74 -25.51
N ASN A 15 -30.31 39.65 -25.78
CA ASN A 15 -31.15 38.53 -25.32
C ASN A 15 -30.89 37.23 -26.09
N LYS A 16 -30.40 37.31 -27.34
CA LYS A 16 -29.94 36.14 -28.09
C LYS A 16 -28.58 35.64 -27.59
N ILE A 17 -27.64 36.56 -27.36
CA ILE A 17 -26.29 36.26 -26.86
C ILE A 17 -26.33 35.69 -25.44
N SER A 18 -27.16 36.25 -24.56
CA SER A 18 -27.33 35.74 -23.18
C SER A 18 -28.01 34.37 -23.14
N LYS A 19 -29.03 34.11 -23.95
CA LYS A 19 -29.64 32.78 -24.08
C LYS A 19 -28.66 31.74 -24.63
N THR A 20 -27.77 32.12 -25.56
CA THR A 20 -26.70 31.22 -26.05
C THR A 20 -25.60 30.98 -25.02
N LEU A 21 -25.23 31.98 -24.20
CA LEU A 21 -24.25 31.82 -23.12
C LEU A 21 -24.78 30.99 -21.95
N ILE A 22 -26.08 31.11 -21.63
CA ILE A 22 -26.76 30.27 -20.63
C ILE A 22 -26.94 28.83 -21.13
N ALA A 23 -27.17 28.64 -22.44
CA ALA A 23 -27.18 27.31 -23.04
C ALA A 23 -25.79 26.66 -23.05
N LEU A 24 -24.72 27.44 -23.27
CA LEU A 24 -23.32 26.97 -23.19
C LEU A 24 -22.91 26.60 -21.76
N SER A 25 -23.39 27.32 -20.74
CA SER A 25 -23.11 26.99 -19.33
C SER A 25 -23.86 25.74 -18.84
N SER A 26 -25.02 25.42 -19.43
CA SER A 26 -25.73 24.16 -19.15
C SER A 26 -24.99 22.91 -19.66
N GLN A 27 -24.07 23.06 -20.63
CA GLN A 27 -23.16 22.01 -21.10
C GLN A 27 -21.89 21.86 -20.23
N ALA A 28 -21.60 22.79 -19.32
CA ALA A 28 -20.44 22.70 -18.41
C ALA A 28 -20.70 21.74 -17.22
N ALA A 29 -21.96 21.60 -16.78
CA ALA A 29 -22.34 20.69 -15.68
C ALA A 29 -22.03 19.20 -15.92
N PRO A 30 -22.26 18.59 -17.11
CA PRO A 30 -21.83 17.22 -17.39
C PRO A 30 -20.30 17.08 -17.46
N ILE A 31 -19.58 18.12 -17.92
CA ILE A 31 -18.12 18.13 -17.96
C ILE A 31 -17.56 18.14 -16.54
N GLU A 32 -18.03 19.02 -15.65
CA GLU A 32 -17.60 19.05 -14.25
C GLU A 32 -17.91 17.75 -13.49
N LYS A 33 -19.08 17.15 -13.71
CA LYS A 33 -19.42 15.85 -13.12
C LYS A 33 -18.48 14.77 -13.64
N SER A 34 -18.20 14.75 -14.95
CA SER A 34 -17.28 13.79 -15.57
C SER A 34 -15.84 13.92 -15.04
N VAL A 35 -15.37 15.15 -14.83
CA VAL A 35 -14.04 15.46 -14.30
C VAL A 35 -13.93 15.01 -12.85
N LYS A 36 -14.93 15.35 -12.00
CA LYS A 36 -14.99 14.87 -10.61
C LYS A 36 -14.95 13.34 -10.51
N THR A 37 -15.69 12.63 -11.36
CA THR A 37 -15.62 11.15 -11.41
C THR A 37 -14.22 10.64 -11.80
N LYS A 38 -13.58 11.25 -12.80
CA LYS A 38 -12.23 10.86 -13.22
C LYS A 38 -11.19 11.08 -12.12
N ASP A 39 -11.30 12.17 -11.38
CA ASP A 39 -10.37 12.47 -10.28
C ASP A 39 -10.56 11.53 -9.09
N THR A 40 -11.80 11.12 -8.77
CA THR A 40 -12.02 10.04 -7.78
C THR A 40 -11.42 8.71 -8.22
N ILE A 41 -11.55 8.34 -9.50
CA ILE A 41 -10.97 7.10 -10.04
C ILE A 41 -9.45 7.17 -9.98
N ARG A 42 -8.84 8.31 -10.37
CA ARG A 42 -7.40 8.52 -10.24
C ARG A 42 -6.93 8.36 -8.79
N LYS A 43 -7.63 8.98 -7.83
CA LYS A 43 -7.31 8.84 -6.40
C LYS A 43 -7.40 7.39 -5.91
N GLN A 44 -8.43 6.65 -6.32
CA GLN A 44 -8.56 5.23 -6.01
C GLN A 44 -7.41 4.40 -6.59
N ILE A 45 -6.99 4.70 -7.81
CA ILE A 45 -5.85 4.01 -8.44
C ILE A 45 -4.54 4.37 -7.72
N LEU A 46 -4.37 5.62 -7.31
CA LEU A 46 -3.21 6.04 -6.52
C LEU A 46 -3.13 5.33 -5.16
N GLU A 47 -4.28 5.02 -4.54
CA GLU A 47 -4.29 4.20 -3.31
C GLU A 47 -3.73 2.79 -3.54
N TYR A 48 -3.85 2.24 -4.76
CA TYR A 48 -3.26 0.92 -5.08
C TYR A 48 -1.75 0.89 -4.94
N ARG A 49 -1.05 2.04 -5.04
CA ARG A 49 0.38 2.13 -4.72
C ARG A 49 0.71 1.58 -3.35
N HIS A 50 -0.16 1.82 -2.37
CA HIS A 50 0.06 1.43 -1.00
C HIS A 50 -0.46 0.00 -0.73
N VAL A 51 -1.57 -0.38 -1.35
CA VAL A 51 -2.15 -1.72 -1.24
C VAL A 51 -1.26 -2.78 -1.90
N TYR A 52 -0.82 -2.47 -3.13
CA TYR A 52 -0.17 -3.37 -4.08
C TYR A 52 1.18 -2.83 -4.59
N PRO A 53 2.11 -2.41 -3.72
CA PRO A 53 3.41 -1.86 -4.12
C PRO A 53 4.21 -2.81 -5.01
N GLU A 54 3.99 -4.12 -4.92
CA GLU A 54 4.72 -5.11 -5.72
C GLU A 54 4.41 -5.09 -7.22
N PHE A 55 3.26 -4.53 -7.63
CA PHE A 55 2.93 -4.39 -9.06
C PHE A 55 3.73 -3.27 -9.72
N LEU A 56 4.24 -2.35 -8.91
CA LEU A 56 5.14 -1.32 -9.40
C LEU A 56 6.52 -1.92 -9.67
N PRO A 57 7.13 -1.64 -10.82
CA PRO A 57 8.47 -2.11 -11.17
C PRO A 57 9.56 -1.46 -10.29
N ASP A 58 10.81 -1.94 -10.46
CA ASP A 58 11.95 -1.32 -9.78
C ASP A 58 12.18 0.10 -10.35
N PRO A 59 12.34 1.15 -9.52
CA PRO A 59 12.61 2.50 -10.02
C PRO A 59 13.92 2.61 -10.84
N LYS A 60 14.88 1.70 -10.63
CA LYS A 60 16.14 1.70 -11.37
C LYS A 60 15.94 1.27 -12.83
N ILE A 61 16.22 2.20 -13.74
CA ILE A 61 16.04 2.02 -15.19
C ILE A 61 16.79 0.81 -15.76
N GLU A 62 17.95 0.47 -15.21
CA GLU A 62 18.80 -0.66 -15.65
C GLU A 62 18.09 -2.01 -15.55
N PHE A 63 17.18 -2.15 -14.59
CA PHE A 63 16.45 -3.40 -14.37
C PHE A 63 15.09 -3.42 -15.10
N ARG A 64 14.70 -2.34 -15.79
CA ARG A 64 13.38 -2.22 -16.44
C ARG A 64 13.32 -2.95 -17.78
N ASN A 65 12.22 -3.66 -18.01
CA ASN A 65 11.87 -4.21 -19.31
C ASN A 65 10.34 -4.36 -19.39
N SER A 66 9.72 -3.59 -20.28
CA SER A 66 8.26 -3.52 -20.41
C SER A 66 7.60 -4.88 -20.67
N ILE A 67 8.20 -5.71 -21.53
CA ILE A 67 7.66 -7.03 -21.87
C ILE A 67 7.75 -7.95 -20.65
N ARG A 68 8.90 -7.97 -19.97
CA ARG A 68 9.11 -8.78 -18.77
C ARG A 68 8.11 -8.41 -17.68
N GLU A 69 7.97 -7.12 -17.40
CA GLU A 69 7.07 -6.61 -16.36
C GLU A 69 5.61 -6.94 -16.65
N LYS A 70 5.19 -6.86 -17.92
CA LYS A 70 3.82 -7.21 -18.31
C LYS A 70 3.53 -8.69 -18.13
N LEU A 71 4.48 -9.56 -18.48
CA LEU A 71 4.36 -11.00 -18.25
C LEU A 71 4.34 -11.32 -16.75
N GLU A 72 5.24 -10.73 -15.96
CA GLU A 72 5.26 -10.87 -14.50
C GLU A 72 3.92 -10.46 -13.87
N ARG A 73 3.34 -9.33 -14.32
CA ARG A 73 2.02 -8.89 -13.85
C ARG A 73 0.93 -9.90 -14.17
N SER A 74 0.89 -10.45 -15.39
CA SER A 74 -0.10 -11.47 -15.73
C SER A 74 0.02 -12.73 -14.85
N ASP A 75 1.24 -13.17 -14.55
CA ASP A 75 1.50 -14.31 -13.67
C ASP A 75 1.11 -14.01 -12.22
N MET A 76 1.40 -12.80 -11.73
CA MET A 76 1.01 -12.34 -10.40
C MET A 76 -0.51 -12.34 -10.23
N VAL A 77 -1.26 -11.86 -11.23
CA VAL A 77 -2.72 -11.89 -11.18
C VAL A 77 -3.24 -13.32 -11.22
N ALA A 78 -2.72 -14.15 -12.12
CA ALA A 78 -3.07 -15.57 -12.20
C ALA A 78 -2.86 -16.30 -10.86
N ARG A 79 -1.76 -16.00 -10.15
CA ARG A 79 -1.49 -16.56 -8.83
C ARG A 79 -2.47 -16.04 -7.77
N ARG A 80 -2.83 -14.75 -7.79
CA ARG A 80 -3.85 -14.16 -6.89
C ARG A 80 -5.26 -14.72 -7.13
N MET A 81 -5.54 -15.25 -8.31
CA MET A 81 -6.80 -15.98 -8.55
C MET A 81 -6.85 -17.31 -7.81
N GLN A 82 -5.70 -17.95 -7.58
CA GLN A 82 -5.60 -19.21 -6.85
C GLN A 82 -5.51 -19.02 -5.33
N ILE A 83 -4.84 -17.96 -4.86
CA ILE A 83 -4.65 -17.68 -3.43
C ILE A 83 -5.17 -16.29 -3.06
N ASP A 84 -5.92 -16.23 -1.95
CA ASP A 84 -6.34 -14.97 -1.36
C ASP A 84 -5.15 -14.31 -0.65
N ILE A 85 -4.53 -13.35 -1.33
CA ILE A 85 -3.53 -12.44 -0.76
C ILE A 85 -4.24 -11.12 -0.44
N PRO A 86 -4.53 -10.86 0.85
CA PRO A 86 -5.22 -9.64 1.29
C PRO A 86 -4.30 -8.41 1.27
N GLU A 87 -4.90 -7.24 1.45
CA GLU A 87 -4.19 -5.99 1.71
C GLU A 87 -3.53 -6.02 3.09
N PHE A 88 -2.25 -5.63 3.17
CA PHE A 88 -1.56 -5.44 4.44
C PHE A 88 -0.40 -4.46 4.31
N TYR A 89 0.04 -3.92 5.44
CA TYR A 89 1.11 -2.92 5.49
C TYR A 89 2.24 -3.38 6.41
N VAL A 90 3.35 -2.64 6.38
CA VAL A 90 4.36 -2.76 7.41
C VAL A 90 3.76 -2.30 8.74
N GLY A 91 3.86 -3.16 9.75
CA GLY A 91 3.18 -3.02 11.03
C GLY A 91 1.96 -3.91 11.22
N SER A 92 1.36 -4.42 10.13
CA SER A 92 0.21 -5.34 10.25
C SER A 92 0.61 -6.70 10.81
N ILE A 93 -0.28 -7.35 11.56
CA ILE A 93 -0.08 -8.69 12.11
C ILE A 93 -0.69 -9.71 11.15
N LEU A 94 0.14 -10.63 10.67
CA LEU A 94 -0.23 -11.64 9.68
C LEU A 94 -0.11 -13.05 10.25
N ALA A 95 -0.98 -13.94 9.79
CA ALA A 95 -0.82 -15.37 9.92
C ALA A 95 -0.62 -15.99 8.54
N VAL A 96 0.54 -16.57 8.31
CA VAL A 96 0.91 -17.19 7.04
C VAL A 96 0.93 -18.70 7.21
N THR A 97 0.25 -19.40 6.30
CA THR A 97 0.29 -20.86 6.21
C THR A 97 1.04 -21.26 4.94
N SER A 98 2.14 -21.98 5.11
CA SER A 98 3.00 -22.49 4.04
C SER A 98 3.07 -24.01 4.08
N SER A 99 3.25 -24.65 2.93
CA SER A 99 3.51 -26.08 2.84
C SER A 99 5.00 -26.37 3.07
N ASP A 100 5.31 -27.27 4.00
CA ASP A 100 6.66 -27.79 4.21
C ASP A 100 6.62 -29.31 4.23
N ARG A 101 7.55 -29.97 3.54
CA ARG A 101 7.60 -31.43 3.43
C ARG A 101 7.99 -32.10 4.75
N HIS A 102 8.76 -31.42 5.59
CA HIS A 102 9.36 -32.01 6.80
C HIS A 102 8.50 -31.79 8.05
N THR A 103 7.60 -30.81 8.03
CA THR A 103 6.67 -30.53 9.12
C THR A 103 5.57 -31.61 9.22
N PRO A 104 5.23 -32.09 10.43
CA PRO A 104 4.10 -33.00 10.62
C PRO A 104 2.80 -32.34 10.12
N GLY A 105 2.06 -33.02 9.24
CA GLY A 105 0.88 -32.46 8.58
C GLY A 105 1.17 -31.65 7.31
N LYS A 106 2.44 -31.53 6.91
CA LYS A 106 2.93 -30.84 5.70
C LYS A 106 2.60 -29.34 5.59
N THR A 107 2.05 -28.75 6.65
CA THR A 107 1.63 -27.35 6.69
C THR A 107 2.19 -26.70 7.95
N GLN A 108 2.78 -25.53 7.78
CA GLN A 108 3.31 -24.71 8.87
C GLN A 108 2.56 -23.38 8.90
N ARG A 109 2.05 -23.01 10.07
CA ARG A 109 1.45 -21.70 10.32
C ARG A 109 2.41 -20.86 11.17
N PHE A 110 2.67 -19.64 10.73
CA PHE A 110 3.48 -18.67 11.48
C PHE A 110 2.71 -17.36 11.61
N VAL A 111 2.64 -16.83 12.84
CA VAL A 111 2.02 -15.55 13.17
C VAL A 111 3.10 -14.56 13.56
N GLY A 112 3.03 -13.34 13.03
CA GLY A 112 3.96 -12.28 13.39
C GLY A 112 3.63 -10.93 12.75
N ILE A 113 4.36 -9.91 13.17
CA ILE A 113 4.28 -8.57 12.60
C ILE A 113 5.10 -8.49 11.31
N CYS A 114 4.53 -7.86 10.28
CA CYS A 114 5.24 -7.55 9.05
C CYS A 114 6.22 -6.39 9.30
N ILE A 115 7.52 -6.64 9.26
CA ILE A 115 8.54 -5.63 9.56
C ILE A 115 9.08 -4.93 8.30
N LYS A 116 8.97 -5.58 7.15
CA LYS A 116 9.50 -5.08 5.88
C LYS A 116 8.75 -5.72 4.72
N ARG A 117 8.41 -4.92 3.70
CA ARG A 117 8.01 -5.38 2.36
C ARG A 117 9.09 -4.91 1.41
N GLU A 118 9.63 -5.81 0.61
CA GLU A 118 10.74 -5.49 -0.30
C GLU A 118 10.59 -6.16 -1.65
N LYS A 119 11.32 -5.63 -2.62
CA LYS A 119 11.32 -6.06 -4.03
C LYS A 119 9.96 -5.83 -4.70
N CYS A 120 9.92 -6.13 -5.99
CA CYS A 120 8.74 -5.98 -6.85
C CYS A 120 8.54 -7.23 -7.73
N GLY A 121 7.42 -7.25 -8.45
CA GLY A 121 7.04 -8.32 -9.37
C GLY A 121 6.84 -9.65 -8.64
N LEU A 122 7.19 -10.74 -9.32
CA LEU A 122 7.16 -12.10 -8.75
C LEU A 122 8.13 -12.30 -7.59
N ARG A 123 9.16 -11.45 -7.48
CA ARG A 123 10.19 -11.51 -6.44
C ARG A 123 9.82 -10.75 -5.18
N ALA A 124 8.62 -10.17 -5.13
CA ALA A 124 8.13 -9.46 -3.95
C ALA A 124 8.13 -10.37 -2.72
N SER A 125 8.69 -9.87 -1.64
CA SER A 125 8.84 -10.61 -0.39
C SER A 125 8.53 -9.74 0.82
N PHE A 126 8.14 -10.37 1.91
CA PHE A 126 7.90 -9.70 3.18
C PHE A 126 8.45 -10.52 4.33
N ILE A 127 8.86 -9.83 5.40
CA ILE A 127 9.46 -10.46 6.58
C ILE A 127 8.47 -10.38 7.73
N LEU A 128 8.15 -11.53 8.31
CA LEU A 128 7.39 -11.63 9.55
C LEU A 128 8.34 -11.83 10.72
N ARG A 129 8.08 -11.13 11.82
CA ARG A 129 8.80 -11.27 13.09
C ARG A 129 7.83 -11.65 14.21
N ASN A 130 8.22 -12.60 15.04
CA ASN A 130 7.56 -12.87 16.31
C ASN A 130 8.59 -13.34 17.34
N VAL A 131 8.29 -13.16 18.63
CA VAL A 131 9.06 -13.75 19.73
C VAL A 131 8.24 -14.91 20.28
N ILE A 132 8.73 -16.13 20.07
CA ILE A 132 8.10 -17.37 20.54
C ILE A 132 9.08 -18.01 21.52
N ASP A 133 8.59 -18.39 22.70
CA ASP A 133 9.41 -18.98 23.77
C ASP A 133 10.67 -18.16 24.08
N HIS A 134 10.51 -16.84 24.15
CA HIS A 134 11.57 -15.85 24.36
C HIS A 134 12.67 -15.79 23.28
N GLN A 135 12.49 -16.51 22.17
CA GLN A 135 13.39 -16.48 21.03
C GLN A 135 12.77 -15.64 19.90
N GLY A 136 13.53 -14.67 19.39
CA GLY A 136 13.12 -13.89 18.22
C GLY A 136 13.27 -14.72 16.95
N ILE A 137 12.16 -14.93 16.24
CA ILE A 137 12.10 -15.67 14.97
C ILE A 137 11.68 -14.72 13.87
N GLU A 138 12.39 -14.76 12.75
CA GLU A 138 12.04 -14.04 11.54
C GLU A 138 11.93 -15.01 10.36
N ILE A 139 10.83 -14.92 9.61
CA ILE A 139 10.63 -15.71 8.40
C ILE A 139 10.35 -14.75 7.25
N MET A 140 11.14 -14.89 6.19
CA MET A 140 10.92 -14.19 4.93
C MET A 140 10.06 -15.06 4.01
N TYR A 141 8.91 -14.53 3.59
CA TYR A 141 8.03 -15.17 2.62
C TYR A 141 8.10 -14.45 1.28
N ASN A 142 8.20 -15.22 0.20
CA ASN A 142 7.94 -14.70 -1.14
C ASN A 142 6.43 -14.68 -1.38
N MET A 143 5.88 -13.55 -1.80
CA MET A 143 4.43 -13.34 -1.90
C MET A 143 3.75 -14.29 -2.90
N TYR A 144 4.46 -14.65 -3.97
CA TYR A 144 3.94 -15.48 -5.06
C TYR A 144 4.47 -16.92 -5.06
N ASP A 145 5.08 -17.36 -3.95
CA ASP A 145 5.61 -18.72 -3.82
C ASP A 145 4.49 -19.77 -4.00
N PRO A 146 4.69 -20.84 -4.79
CA PRO A 146 3.75 -21.97 -4.87
C PRO A 146 3.50 -22.66 -3.53
N THR A 147 4.47 -22.66 -2.61
CA THR A 147 4.36 -23.29 -1.29
C THR A 147 3.47 -22.51 -0.32
N LEU A 148 3.26 -21.21 -0.57
CA LEU A 148 2.34 -20.39 0.20
C LEU A 148 0.92 -20.91 -0.04
N GLN A 149 0.16 -21.20 1.02
CA GLN A 149 -1.20 -21.72 0.91
C GLN A 149 -2.25 -20.67 1.28
N LYS A 150 -2.01 -19.92 2.37
CA LYS A 150 -2.97 -18.93 2.87
C LYS A 150 -2.24 -17.80 3.58
N VAL A 151 -2.70 -16.57 3.34
CA VAL A 151 -2.28 -15.37 4.07
C VAL A 151 -3.51 -14.76 4.73
N GLU A 152 -3.51 -14.67 6.05
CA GLU A 152 -4.56 -14.04 6.84
C GLU A 152 -4.00 -12.78 7.48
N VAL A 153 -4.76 -11.70 7.44
CA VAL A 153 -4.47 -10.49 8.23
C VAL A 153 -5.23 -10.62 9.52
N LEU A 154 -4.52 -10.75 10.64
CA LEU A 154 -5.13 -10.80 11.97
C LEU A 154 -5.46 -9.39 12.46
N ARG A 155 -4.54 -8.44 12.28
CA ARG A 155 -4.75 -7.02 12.60
C ARG A 155 -4.18 -6.16 11.48
N LEU A 156 -5.04 -5.35 10.86
CA LEU A 156 -4.64 -4.40 9.84
C LEU A 156 -4.29 -3.06 10.48
N GLU A 157 -3.00 -2.75 10.54
CA GLU A 157 -2.50 -1.46 11.04
C GLU A 157 -1.28 -1.00 10.24
N LYS A 158 -1.06 0.31 10.22
CA LYS A 158 0.16 0.97 9.72
C LYS A 158 0.99 1.46 10.90
N ARG A 159 2.31 1.53 10.73
CA ARG A 159 3.22 2.21 11.65
C ARG A 159 3.72 3.52 11.05
N LEU A 160 4.43 4.31 11.85
CA LEU A 160 4.97 5.61 11.44
C LEU A 160 6.14 5.50 10.45
N ASP A 161 6.85 4.38 10.48
CA ASP A 161 8.00 4.08 9.64
C ASP A 161 7.65 3.01 8.60
N ASP A 162 8.26 3.10 7.43
CA ASP A 162 8.07 2.15 6.33
C ASP A 162 8.81 0.82 6.56
N GLU A 163 9.80 0.80 7.46
CA GLU A 163 10.57 -0.39 7.84
C GLU A 163 10.74 -0.46 9.36
N LEU A 164 10.46 -1.62 9.96
CA LEU A 164 10.51 -1.86 11.41
C LEU A 164 11.70 -2.73 11.82
N LEU A 165 12.83 -2.62 11.10
CA LEU A 165 14.03 -3.42 11.37
C LEU A 165 14.61 -3.18 12.77
N TYR A 166 14.34 -2.00 13.36
CA TYR A 166 14.72 -1.67 14.73
C TYR A 166 14.05 -2.55 15.80
N LEU A 167 12.99 -3.29 15.46
CA LEU A 167 12.37 -4.27 16.37
C LEU A 167 13.30 -5.42 16.78
N ARG A 168 14.41 -5.62 16.05
CA ARG A 168 15.49 -6.54 16.44
C ARG A 168 16.21 -6.10 17.71
N ASP A 169 16.44 -4.80 17.83
CA ASP A 169 17.11 -4.15 18.96
C ASP A 169 16.13 -3.60 20.01
N ALA A 170 14.82 -3.69 19.75
CA ALA A 170 13.78 -3.29 20.67
C ALA A 170 13.58 -4.28 21.82
N LEU A 171 12.84 -3.84 22.85
CA LEU A 171 12.33 -4.73 23.89
C LEU A 171 11.43 -5.82 23.27
N PRO A 172 11.49 -7.08 23.75
CA PRO A 172 10.72 -8.19 23.17
C PRO A 172 9.20 -7.96 23.16
N GLU A 173 8.69 -7.19 24.11
CA GLU A 173 7.26 -6.85 24.25
C GLU A 173 6.64 -6.30 22.96
N TYR A 174 7.39 -5.48 22.20
CA TYR A 174 6.89 -4.89 20.95
C TYR A 174 6.85 -5.86 19.77
N SER A 175 7.49 -7.03 19.90
CA SER A 175 7.56 -8.07 18.86
C SER A 175 6.87 -9.38 19.27
N THR A 176 6.33 -9.46 20.50
CA THR A 176 5.70 -10.68 21.02
C THR A 176 4.21 -10.63 20.70
N PHE A 177 3.74 -11.60 19.92
CA PHE A 177 2.34 -11.75 19.55
C PHE A 177 1.88 -13.17 19.82
N ASP A 178 0.63 -13.31 20.27
CA ASP A 178 0.03 -14.63 20.48
C ASP A 178 -0.14 -15.36 19.14
N VAL A 179 0.30 -16.61 19.11
CA VAL A 179 0.20 -17.51 17.94
C VAL A 179 -1.26 -17.83 17.62
N ASN A 180 -2.14 -17.82 18.63
CA ASN A 180 -3.56 -18.13 18.50
C ASN A 180 -4.45 -16.88 18.48
N MET A 181 -3.90 -15.71 18.14
CA MET A 181 -4.65 -14.46 18.05
C MET A 181 -5.80 -14.54 17.04
N ASP A 182 -6.98 -14.05 17.45
CA ASP A 182 -8.16 -13.93 16.59
C ASP A 182 -8.04 -12.79 15.57
N THR A 183 -8.82 -12.88 14.49
CA THR A 183 -8.84 -11.86 13.44
C THR A 183 -9.73 -10.68 13.83
N GLU A 184 -9.16 -9.47 13.88
CA GLU A 184 -9.85 -8.21 14.08
C GLU A 184 -10.43 -7.68 12.77
N ILE A 185 -11.76 -7.69 12.67
CA ILE A 185 -12.47 -7.29 11.46
C ILE A 185 -12.76 -5.78 11.53
N LEU A 186 -12.20 -5.02 10.58
CA LEU A 186 -12.56 -3.62 10.38
C LEU A 186 -13.82 -3.51 9.49
N PRO A 187 -14.77 -2.62 9.80
CA PRO A 187 -15.93 -2.40 8.94
C PRO A 187 -15.51 -1.85 7.57
N GLU A 188 -16.23 -2.24 6.51
CA GLU A 188 -15.89 -1.84 5.15
C GLU A 188 -15.94 -0.31 5.00
N GLY A 189 -14.86 0.29 4.46
CA GLY A 189 -14.76 1.72 4.18
C GLY A 189 -14.06 2.55 5.26
N THR A 190 -13.70 1.99 6.41
CA THR A 190 -12.84 2.71 7.36
C THR A 190 -11.41 2.80 6.84
N PRO A 191 -10.76 3.97 6.94
CA PRO A 191 -9.34 4.08 6.61
C PRO A 191 -8.51 3.22 7.55
N VAL A 192 -7.38 2.71 7.04
CA VAL A 192 -6.48 1.86 7.82
C VAL A 192 -5.90 2.64 9.00
N PRO A 193 -6.03 2.15 10.25
CA PRO A 193 -5.54 2.87 11.42
C PRO A 193 -4.00 2.94 11.42
N VAL A 194 -3.47 4.12 11.75
CA VAL A 194 -2.03 4.34 11.95
C VAL A 194 -1.74 4.29 13.45
N ASN A 195 -0.88 3.36 13.83
CA ASN A 195 -0.47 3.15 15.20
C ASN A 195 0.77 4.02 15.52
N ASN A 196 0.58 4.99 16.42
CA ASN A 196 1.59 5.99 16.80
C ASN A 196 2.47 5.56 17.99
N ILE A 197 2.43 4.29 18.41
CA ILE A 197 3.28 3.78 19.50
C ILE A 197 4.75 4.00 19.16
N LYS A 198 5.48 4.63 20.10
CA LYS A 198 6.92 4.78 20.04
C LYS A 198 7.61 3.64 20.80
N VAL A 199 8.48 2.93 20.10
CA VAL A 199 9.20 1.74 20.60
C VAL A 199 10.44 2.15 21.40
N LYS A 200 10.64 1.51 22.56
CA LYS A 200 11.86 1.65 23.36
C LYS A 200 12.89 0.60 22.95
N LEU A 201 14.12 1.05 22.66
CA LEU A 201 15.24 0.16 22.34
C LEU A 201 15.91 -0.40 23.59
N LYS A 202 16.57 -1.57 23.44
CA LYS A 202 17.48 -2.14 24.42
C LYS A 202 18.72 -1.24 24.58
N PRO A 203 19.51 -1.40 25.66
CA PRO A 203 20.84 -0.80 25.69
C PRO A 203 21.72 -1.34 24.56
N ARG A 204 22.71 -0.55 24.15
CA ARG A 204 23.71 -0.92 23.13
C ARG A 204 24.49 -2.18 23.57
N PRO A 205 25.05 -2.97 22.64
CA PRO A 205 25.18 -2.75 21.19
C PRO A 205 23.91 -3.05 20.38
N TRP A 206 23.72 -2.32 19.29
CA TRP A 206 22.63 -2.50 18.31
C TRP A 206 23.18 -3.00 16.97
N LEU A 207 22.30 -3.57 16.16
CA LEU A 207 22.62 -4.07 14.82
C LEU A 207 22.99 -2.93 13.87
N GLU A 208 22.26 -1.81 13.95
CA GLU A 208 22.49 -0.64 13.11
C GLU A 208 22.60 0.65 13.93
N ARG A 209 23.08 1.69 13.24
CA ARG A 209 23.11 3.06 13.75
C ARG A 209 21.77 3.74 13.52
N TRP A 210 20.79 3.37 14.35
CA TRP A 210 19.41 3.87 14.26
C TRP A 210 19.33 5.39 14.40
N GLU A 211 20.29 6.02 15.08
CA GLU A 211 20.36 7.48 15.24
C GLU A 211 20.52 8.24 13.92
N ARG A 212 20.86 7.54 12.82
CA ARG A 212 21.08 8.12 11.49
C ARG A 212 19.89 7.97 10.54
N LYS A 213 18.90 7.13 10.89
CA LYS A 213 17.82 6.73 9.98
C LYS A 213 16.57 7.60 10.07
N HIS A 214 16.58 8.68 10.86
CA HIS A 214 15.47 9.62 11.03
C HIS A 214 14.11 8.92 11.34
N LEU A 215 14.16 7.91 12.22
CA LEU A 215 12.99 7.10 12.59
C LEU A 215 11.98 7.89 13.42
N LYS A 216 10.69 7.75 13.11
CA LYS A 216 9.57 8.41 13.81
C LYS A 216 8.94 7.51 14.88
N GLY A 217 9.01 6.20 14.69
CA GLY A 217 8.41 5.18 15.57
C GLY A 217 9.28 4.74 16.74
N VAL A 218 10.46 5.34 16.94
CA VAL A 218 11.36 5.02 18.06
C VAL A 218 11.34 6.15 19.09
N GLN A 219 11.40 5.80 20.38
CA GLN A 219 11.58 6.77 21.46
C GLN A 219 12.97 7.42 21.37
N ASP A 220 13.19 8.50 22.13
CA ASP A 220 14.52 9.07 22.23
C ASP A 220 15.52 8.01 22.71
N LEU A 221 16.64 7.89 22.00
CA LEU A 221 17.67 6.89 22.23
C LEU A 221 18.48 7.18 23.49
N GLY A 222 18.41 8.41 24.02
CA GLY A 222 19.15 8.83 25.21
C GLY A 222 20.67 8.77 25.00
N LEU A 223 21.13 8.98 23.77
CA LEU A 223 22.55 8.96 23.43
C LEU A 223 23.23 10.28 23.79
N PRO A 224 24.53 10.25 24.14
CA PRO A 224 25.32 11.46 24.27
C PRO A 224 25.28 12.31 22.98
N GLU A 225 25.24 13.64 23.12
CA GLU A 225 25.05 14.59 22.03
C GLU A 225 26.04 14.41 20.86
N ARG A 226 27.29 14.07 21.17
CA ARG A 226 28.34 13.74 20.17
C ARG A 226 27.90 12.73 19.10
N PHE A 227 26.97 11.82 19.41
CA PHE A 227 26.48 10.85 18.43
C PHE A 227 25.51 11.49 17.43
N TYR A 228 24.65 12.39 17.92
CA TYR A 228 23.72 13.14 17.08
C TYR A 228 24.45 14.16 16.22
N GLU A 229 25.49 14.82 16.75
CA GLU A 229 26.37 15.70 15.97
C GLU A 229 27.00 14.95 14.79
N ARG A 230 27.61 13.79 15.06
CA ARG A 230 28.19 12.95 14.00
C ARG A 230 27.16 12.41 13.01
N ALA A 231 25.93 12.14 13.46
CA ALA A 231 24.85 11.74 12.57
C ALA A 231 24.47 12.90 11.63
N LYS A 232 24.38 14.12 12.17
CA LYS A 232 24.08 15.35 11.43
C LYS A 232 25.17 15.71 10.42
N GLU A 233 26.44 15.47 10.74
CA GLU A 233 27.56 15.65 9.79
C GLU A 233 27.46 14.75 8.56
N LEU A 234 26.92 13.54 8.72
CA LEU A 234 26.74 12.57 7.63
C LEU A 234 25.39 12.69 6.93
N ASP A 235 24.49 13.53 7.44
CA ASP A 235 23.18 13.72 6.89
C ASP A 235 23.28 14.42 5.52
N THR A 236 22.36 14.09 4.62
CA THR A 236 22.32 14.63 3.26
C THR A 236 21.04 15.46 3.05
N PRO A 237 20.86 16.59 3.77
CA PRO A 237 19.62 17.34 3.78
C PRO A 237 19.23 17.93 2.41
N TRP A 238 20.17 18.05 1.47
CA TRP A 238 19.88 18.50 0.11
C TRP A 238 19.14 17.45 -0.73
N GLU A 239 19.15 16.16 -0.36
CA GLU A 239 18.44 15.10 -1.10
C GLU A 239 16.93 15.33 -1.17
N LYS A 240 16.33 15.98 -0.16
CA LYS A 240 14.89 16.29 -0.19
C LYS A 240 14.51 17.32 -1.26
N TYR A 241 15.49 18.06 -1.79
CA TYR A 241 15.31 19.04 -2.86
C TYR A 241 15.82 18.52 -4.20
N ASP A 242 16.38 17.31 -4.25
CA ASP A 242 16.87 16.68 -5.48
C ASP A 242 15.72 16.02 -6.22
N LEU A 243 15.08 16.80 -7.10
CA LEU A 243 13.96 16.35 -7.93
C LEU A 243 14.34 15.17 -8.84
N MET A 244 15.59 15.10 -9.30
CA MET A 244 16.06 14.00 -10.14
C MET A 244 16.13 12.71 -9.34
N LYS A 245 16.64 12.78 -8.11
CA LYS A 245 16.68 11.63 -7.20
C LYS A 245 15.28 11.18 -6.78
N GLU A 246 14.34 12.10 -6.55
CA GLU A 246 12.94 11.78 -6.30
C GLU A 246 12.29 11.09 -7.50
N TYR A 247 12.52 11.62 -8.71
CA TYR A 247 12.04 11.03 -9.96
C TYR A 247 12.61 9.62 -10.17
N MET A 248 13.90 9.40 -9.90
CA MET A 248 14.54 8.08 -10.00
C MET A 248 14.13 7.09 -8.90
N ARG A 249 13.63 7.57 -7.75
CA ARG A 249 13.15 6.72 -6.63
C ARG A 249 11.69 6.33 -6.79
N THR A 250 10.93 7.12 -7.52
CA THR A 250 9.49 6.93 -7.69
C THR A 250 9.17 6.55 -9.12
N ILE A 251 7.94 6.09 -9.34
CA ILE A 251 7.45 5.83 -10.68
C ILE A 251 6.47 6.97 -10.98
N PRO A 252 6.56 7.62 -12.15
CA PRO A 252 5.64 8.69 -12.51
C PRO A 252 4.18 8.26 -12.37
N GLU A 253 3.30 9.17 -11.92
CA GLU A 253 1.88 8.87 -11.71
C GLU A 253 1.20 8.34 -12.98
N GLU A 254 1.56 8.88 -14.15
CA GLU A 254 1.03 8.44 -15.45
C GLU A 254 1.30 6.95 -15.69
N GLU A 255 2.52 6.50 -15.40
CA GLU A 255 2.92 5.10 -15.56
C GLU A 255 2.24 4.22 -14.50
N GLN A 256 2.07 4.72 -13.27
CA GLN A 256 1.29 4.00 -12.25
C GLN A 256 -0.16 3.79 -12.69
N LEU A 257 -0.79 4.81 -13.26
CA LEU A 257 -2.17 4.74 -13.77
C LEU A 257 -2.29 3.72 -14.90
N GLU A 258 -1.31 3.66 -15.81
CA GLU A 258 -1.27 2.66 -16.87
C GLU A 258 -1.14 1.24 -16.30
N ILE A 259 -0.15 1.01 -15.44
CA ILE A 259 0.13 -0.30 -14.81
C ILE A 259 -1.08 -0.79 -14.03
N TYR A 260 -1.65 0.06 -13.17
CA TYR A 260 -2.81 -0.33 -12.39
C TYR A 260 -4.08 -0.44 -13.24
N GLY A 261 -4.22 0.36 -14.29
CA GLY A 261 -5.33 0.26 -15.23
C GLY A 261 -5.41 -1.11 -15.91
N GLU A 262 -4.27 -1.70 -16.25
CA GLU A 262 -4.21 -3.07 -16.80
C GLU A 262 -4.79 -4.10 -15.83
N VAL A 263 -4.39 -4.02 -14.56
CA VAL A 263 -4.66 -5.04 -13.54
C VAL A 263 -5.99 -4.81 -12.80
N GLN A 264 -6.48 -3.57 -12.77
CA GLN A 264 -7.67 -3.15 -12.03
C GLN A 264 -8.91 -3.98 -12.40
N SER A 265 -9.12 -4.24 -13.69
CA SER A 265 -10.29 -4.98 -14.16
C SER A 265 -10.31 -6.41 -13.63
N GLU A 266 -9.13 -7.05 -13.54
CA GLU A 266 -8.98 -8.42 -13.06
C GLU A 266 -9.09 -8.48 -11.54
N LEU A 267 -8.41 -7.58 -10.82
CA LEU A 267 -8.51 -7.48 -9.37
C LEU A 267 -9.96 -7.20 -8.92
N HIS A 268 -10.67 -6.31 -9.63
CA HIS A 268 -12.06 -6.00 -9.31
C HIS A 268 -12.98 -7.20 -9.50
N LYS A 269 -12.84 -7.94 -10.63
CA LYS A 269 -13.57 -9.20 -10.85
C LYS A 269 -13.30 -10.20 -9.73
N LEU A 270 -12.04 -10.31 -9.32
CA LEU A 270 -11.57 -11.21 -8.28
C LEU A 270 -12.18 -10.83 -6.92
N GLU A 271 -12.19 -9.55 -6.56
CA GLU A 271 -12.81 -9.06 -5.32
C GLU A 271 -14.32 -9.35 -5.28
N LEU A 272 -15.03 -9.13 -6.39
CA LEU A 272 -16.45 -9.47 -6.50
C LEU A 272 -16.70 -10.97 -6.34
N GLN A 273 -15.85 -11.82 -6.93
CA GLN A 273 -15.92 -13.27 -6.74
C GLN A 273 -15.68 -13.65 -5.27
N ARG A 274 -14.67 -13.07 -4.61
CA ARG A 274 -14.39 -13.28 -3.19
C ARG A 274 -15.57 -12.85 -2.31
N LYS A 275 -16.17 -11.67 -2.55
CA LYS A 275 -17.37 -11.20 -1.83
C LYS A 275 -18.54 -12.18 -1.99
N LYS A 276 -18.77 -12.71 -3.19
CA LYS A 276 -19.80 -13.75 -3.42
C LYS A 276 -19.50 -15.03 -2.64
N ILE A 277 -18.25 -15.49 -2.62
CA ILE A 277 -17.83 -16.69 -1.88
C ILE A 277 -18.03 -16.48 -0.37
N ARG A 278 -17.61 -15.33 0.18
CA ARG A 278 -17.78 -15.00 1.61
C ARG A 278 -19.26 -15.01 2.00
N ARG A 279 -20.13 -14.34 1.23
CA ARG A 279 -21.59 -14.34 1.48
C ARG A 279 -22.20 -15.74 1.45
N LYS A 280 -21.77 -16.59 0.50
CA LYS A 280 -22.22 -18.00 0.44
C LYS A 280 -21.79 -18.80 1.67
N ARG A 281 -20.57 -18.59 2.18
CA ARG A 281 -20.06 -19.28 3.38
C ARG A 281 -20.79 -18.88 4.66
N VAL A 282 -21.16 -17.61 4.80
CA VAL A 282 -21.92 -17.12 5.97
C VAL A 282 -23.34 -17.69 5.99
N PHE A 283 -23.91 -17.95 4.81
CA PHE A 283 -25.25 -18.54 4.69
C PHE A 283 -25.19 -20.08 4.61
N VAL A 284 -24.98 -20.74 5.76
CA VAL A 284 -25.27 -22.18 5.89
C VAL A 284 -26.69 -22.32 6.43
N LYS A 285 -27.62 -22.84 5.63
CA LYS A 285 -28.97 -23.15 6.13
C LYS A 285 -28.83 -24.18 7.26
N PRO A 286 -29.48 -23.99 8.42
CA PRO A 286 -29.47 -25.00 9.47
C PRO A 286 -30.03 -26.31 8.89
N THR A 287 -29.23 -27.37 8.91
CA THR A 287 -29.70 -28.72 8.63
C THR A 287 -30.71 -29.08 9.72
N LYS A 288 -31.97 -29.35 9.34
CA LYS A 288 -32.92 -29.94 10.29
C LYS A 288 -32.31 -31.27 10.73
N LEU A 289 -32.00 -31.39 12.02
CA LEU A 289 -31.68 -32.68 12.63
C LEU A 289 -32.92 -33.55 12.42
N ALA A 290 -32.75 -34.65 11.68
CA ALA A 290 -33.78 -35.66 11.46
C ALA A 290 -33.91 -36.56 12.68
#